data_AF-A0A3B9P8V7-F1
#
_entry.id   AF-A0A3B9P8V7-F1
#
_cell.length_a   1.000
_cell.length_b   1.000
_cell.length_c   1.000
_cell.angle_alpha   90.00
_cell.angle_beta   90.00
_cell.angle_gamma   90.00
#
_symmetry.space_group_name_H-M   'P 1'
#
loop_
_entity.id
_entity.type
_entity.pdbx_description
1 polymer ?
#
loop_
_entity_poly.entity_id
_entity_poly.type
_entity_poly.pdbx_seq_one_letter_code
_entity_poly.pdbx_strand_id
1 'polypeptide(L)'
;MIDAIIRGSLGEFWSSILDFYIQYSFWINGIILFYALILVLAKCGYSKIKEVIIQEIIKQFGEAILSKNENNFRKSMIRSDLDWKWVADQTRIPIISTSKSLIFRIKSAKFLKEHFTPERLYNLLKSEKAEQEA
;
A
#
# COMPACT_ATOMS: atom_id res chain seq x y z
N MET A 1 30.53 30.23 -3.40
CA MET A 1 30.30 30.56 -4.84
C MET A 1 28.91 30.16 -5.30
N ILE A 2 28.52 28.88 -5.19
CA ILE A 2 27.16 28.44 -5.58
C ILE A 2 26.07 29.15 -4.77
N ASP A 3 26.26 29.31 -3.46
CA ASP A 3 25.27 29.98 -2.59
C ASP A 3 25.04 31.47 -2.97
N ALA A 4 26.08 32.18 -3.40
CA ALA A 4 25.97 33.56 -3.87
C ALA A 4 25.28 33.67 -5.24
N ILE A 5 25.45 32.67 -6.12
CA ILE A 5 24.76 32.60 -7.41
C ILE A 5 23.27 32.27 -7.21
N ILE A 6 22.98 31.36 -6.29
CA ILE A 6 21.61 30.97 -5.90
C ILE A 6 20.90 32.16 -5.26
N ARG A 7 21.47 32.81 -4.24
CA ARG A 7 20.89 34.03 -3.62
C ARG A 7 20.78 35.21 -4.59
N GLY A 8 21.68 35.30 -5.57
CA GLY A 8 21.62 36.32 -6.63
C GLY A 8 20.52 36.06 -7.68
N SER A 9 20.16 34.81 -7.93
CA SER A 9 19.10 34.44 -8.89
C SER A 9 17.72 34.30 -8.23
N LEU A 10 17.69 33.91 -6.97
CA LEU A 10 16.50 33.77 -6.13
C LEU A 10 16.36 35.07 -5.33
N GLY A 11 15.56 36.03 -5.81
CA GLY A 11 15.31 37.30 -5.13
C GLY A 11 14.90 37.12 -3.65
N GLU A 12 14.87 38.21 -2.87
CA GLU A 12 14.76 38.19 -1.38
C GLU A 12 13.76 37.16 -0.81
N PHE A 13 12.58 37.05 -1.41
CA PHE A 13 11.57 36.07 -1.01
C PHE A 13 12.06 34.62 -1.07
N TRP A 14 12.72 34.24 -2.15
CA TRP A 14 13.21 32.89 -2.35
C TRP A 14 14.50 32.59 -1.58
N SER A 15 15.37 33.59 -1.38
CA SER A 15 16.50 33.46 -0.46
C SER A 15 16.02 33.20 0.97
N SER A 16 14.93 33.86 1.39
CA SER A 16 14.33 33.62 2.71
C SER A 16 13.77 32.20 2.86
N ILE A 17 13.14 31.65 1.82
CA ILE A 17 12.69 30.24 1.79
C ILE A 17 13.88 29.28 1.89
N LEU A 18 14.97 29.56 1.17
CA LEU A 18 16.18 28.75 1.22
C LEU A 18 16.83 28.77 2.60
N ASP A 19 16.94 29.95 3.21
CA ASP A 19 17.48 30.10 4.57
C ASP A 19 16.61 29.37 5.59
N PHE A 20 15.28 29.43 5.46
CA PHE A 20 14.36 28.62 6.26
C PHE A 20 14.60 27.12 6.07
N TYR A 21 14.74 26.66 4.83
CA TYR A 21 15.02 25.24 4.55
C TYR A 21 16.36 24.80 5.16
N ILE A 22 17.42 25.61 5.02
CA ILE A 22 18.74 25.29 5.59
C ILE A 22 18.65 25.22 7.12
N GLN A 23 18.02 26.23 7.74
CA GLN A 23 17.86 26.32 9.19
C GLN A 23 17.09 25.12 9.77
N TYR A 24 16.03 24.67 9.10
CA TYR A 24 15.20 23.55 9.54
C TYR A 24 15.49 22.24 8.81
N SER A 25 16.60 22.16 8.06
CA SER A 25 16.91 21.03 7.18
C SER A 25 16.89 19.69 7.91
N PHE A 26 17.42 19.64 9.14
CA PHE A 26 17.36 18.46 9.99
C PHE A 26 15.93 18.03 10.30
N TRP A 27 15.06 18.96 10.69
CA TRP A 27 13.65 18.68 11.00
C TRP A 27 12.86 18.25 9.77
N ILE A 28 13.04 18.95 8.64
CA ILE A 28 12.37 18.62 7.38
C ILE A 28 12.75 17.22 6.92
N ASN A 29 14.06 16.91 6.89
CA ASN A 29 14.55 15.59 6.52
C ASN A 29 14.12 14.52 7.52
N GLY A 30 14.08 14.84 8.81
CA GLY A 30 13.56 13.95 9.86
C GLY A 30 12.10 13.58 9.64
N ILE A 31 11.23 14.56 9.32
CA ILE A 31 9.82 14.32 9.01
C ILE A 31 9.68 13.46 7.74
N ILE A 32 10.46 13.74 6.70
CA ILE A 32 10.44 12.97 5.45
C ILE A 32 10.85 11.52 5.70
N LEU A 33 11.93 11.30 6.47
CA LEU A 33 12.43 9.97 6.79
C LEU A 33 11.42 9.21 7.66
N PHE A 34 10.83 9.88 8.66
CA PHE A 34 9.79 9.30 9.50
C PHE A 34 8.55 8.92 8.67
N TYR A 35 8.14 9.78 7.74
CA TYR A 35 7.06 9.47 6.80
C TYR A 35 7.38 8.26 5.94
N ALA A 36 8.60 8.20 5.39
CA ALA A 36 9.05 7.06 4.59
C ALA A 36 9.05 5.77 5.41
N LEU A 37 9.50 5.82 6.66
CA LEU A 37 9.48 4.68 7.58
C LEU A 37 8.05 4.17 7.80
N ILE A 38 7.11 5.07 8.10
CA ILE A 38 5.67 4.75 8.25
C ILE A 38 5.12 4.13 6.96
N LEU A 39 5.46 4.69 5.80
CA LEU A 39 4.99 4.21 4.51
C LEU A 39 5.51 2.81 4.21
N VAL A 40 6.78 2.52 4.50
CA VAL A 40 7.37 1.18 4.36
C VAL A 40 6.66 0.18 5.25
N LEU A 41 6.42 0.52 6.52
CA LEU A 41 5.65 -0.32 7.44
C LEU A 41 4.22 -0.58 6.94
N ALA A 42 3.54 0.44 6.43
CA ALA A 42 2.20 0.33 5.86
C ALA A 42 2.16 -0.55 4.61
N LYS A 43 3.19 -0.48 3.76
CA LYS A 43 3.33 -1.35 2.58
C LYS A 43 3.60 -2.80 2.97
N CYS A 44 4.47 -3.03 3.96
CA CYS A 44 4.74 -4.38 4.48
C CYS A 44 3.47 -5.01 5.08
N GLY A 45 2.69 -4.24 5.85
CA GLY A 45 1.39 -4.68 6.37
C GLY A 45 0.40 -5.01 5.26
N TYR A 46 0.34 -4.20 4.19
CA TYR A 46 -0.50 -4.47 3.05
C TYR A 46 -0.14 -5.77 2.32
N SER A 47 1.15 -6.02 2.09
CA SER A 47 1.61 -7.26 1.44
C SER A 47 1.24 -8.50 2.26
N LYS A 48 1.41 -8.46 3.59
CA LYS A 48 0.99 -9.57 4.47
C LYS A 48 -0.52 -9.82 4.41
N ILE A 49 -1.33 -8.77 4.42
CA ILE A 49 -2.79 -8.90 4.31
C ILE A 49 -3.17 -9.51 2.95
N LYS A 50 -2.54 -9.06 1.87
CA LYS A 50 -2.76 -9.62 0.53
C LYS A 50 -2.49 -11.13 0.53
N GLU A 51 -1.34 -11.54 1.07
CA GLU A 51 -0.93 -12.94 1.13
C GLU A 51 -1.92 -13.79 1.94
N VAL A 52 -2.32 -13.32 3.13
CA VAL A 52 -3.31 -14.01 3.97
C VAL A 52 -4.65 -14.17 3.24
N ILE A 53 -5.14 -13.13 2.57
CA ILE A 53 -6.41 -13.22 1.83
C ILE A 53 -6.31 -14.27 0.73
N ILE A 54 -5.19 -14.31 0.00
CA ILE A 54 -4.98 -15.27 -1.08
C ILE A 54 -4.90 -16.70 -0.55
N GLN A 55 -4.14 -16.91 0.53
CA GLN A 55 -4.05 -18.21 1.18
C GLN A 55 -5.41 -18.70 1.70
N GLU A 56 -6.21 -17.80 2.29
CA GLU A 56 -7.54 -18.15 2.79
C GLU A 56 -8.51 -18.50 1.65
N ILE A 57 -8.46 -17.76 0.53
CA ILE A 57 -9.25 -18.09 -0.66
C ILE A 57 -8.86 -19.46 -1.23
N ILE A 58 -7.55 -19.75 -1.33
CA ILE A 58 -7.06 -21.05 -1.80
C ILE A 58 -7.48 -22.17 -0.83
N LYS A 59 -7.44 -21.92 0.48
CA LYS A 59 -7.88 -22.89 1.50
C LYS A 59 -9.38 -23.19 1.42
N GLN A 60 -10.22 -22.18 1.18
CA GLN A 60 -11.67 -22.36 1.11
C GLN A 60 -12.14 -22.99 -0.21
N PHE A 61 -11.52 -22.66 -1.34
CA PHE A 61 -11.99 -23.07 -2.67
C PHE A 61 -11.07 -24.06 -3.41
N GLY A 62 -9.90 -24.37 -2.84
CA GLY A 62 -8.84 -25.15 -3.46
C GLY A 62 -8.07 -24.39 -4.55
N GLU A 63 -6.98 -24.98 -5.03
CA GLU A 63 -6.16 -24.44 -6.13
C GLU A 63 -6.94 -24.28 -7.45
N ALA A 64 -8.06 -25.00 -7.59
CA ALA A 64 -8.95 -24.89 -8.74
C ALA A 64 -9.54 -23.48 -8.93
N ILE A 65 -9.50 -22.61 -7.91
CA ILE A 65 -9.92 -21.22 -8.05
C ILE A 65 -8.97 -20.38 -8.92
N LEU A 66 -7.70 -20.78 -9.01
CA LEU A 66 -6.66 -20.08 -9.78
C LEU A 66 -6.83 -20.25 -11.30
N SER A 67 -7.55 -21.29 -11.73
CA SER A 67 -7.85 -21.57 -13.14
C SER A 67 -9.26 -21.16 -13.56
N LYS A 68 -10.08 -20.63 -12.64
CA LYS A 68 -11.44 -20.19 -12.96
C LYS A 68 -11.43 -18.90 -13.78
N ASN A 69 -12.43 -18.77 -14.64
CA ASN A 69 -12.73 -17.49 -15.27
C ASN A 69 -13.23 -16.46 -14.24
N GLU A 70 -13.11 -15.17 -14.58
CA GLU A 70 -13.48 -14.05 -13.71
C GLU A 70 -14.92 -14.15 -13.19
N ASN A 71 -15.88 -14.53 -14.03
CA ASN A 71 -17.29 -14.65 -13.65
C ASN A 71 -17.54 -15.76 -12.62
N ASN A 72 -16.87 -16.90 -12.75
CA ASN A 72 -16.98 -18.02 -11.81
C ASN A 72 -16.22 -17.73 -10.52
N PHE A 73 -15.10 -17.01 -10.60
CA PHE A 73 -14.39 -16.48 -9.43
C PHE A 73 -15.29 -15.54 -8.63
N ARG A 74 -15.90 -14.55 -9.29
CA ARG A 74 -16.82 -13.59 -8.68
C ARG A 74 -17.99 -14.27 -7.97
N LYS A 75 -18.62 -15.26 -8.61
CA LYS A 75 -19.70 -16.05 -7.99
C LYS A 75 -19.23 -16.83 -6.76
N SER A 76 -18.03 -17.39 -6.79
CA SER A 76 -17.44 -18.12 -5.65
C SER A 76 -17.15 -17.15 -4.49
N MET A 77 -16.59 -15.99 -4.80
CA MET A 77 -16.21 -14.99 -3.81
C MET A 77 -17.41 -14.29 -3.15
N ILE A 78 -18.49 -14.03 -3.89
CA ILE A 78 -19.75 -13.51 -3.32
C ILE A 78 -20.35 -14.51 -2.31
N ARG A 79 -20.14 -15.81 -2.53
CA ARG A 79 -20.61 -16.88 -1.64
C ARG A 79 -19.63 -17.17 -0.49
N SER A 80 -18.43 -16.60 -0.51
CA SER A 80 -17.44 -16.79 0.55
C SER A 80 -17.84 -16.02 1.79
N ASP A 81 -17.64 -16.62 2.95
CA ASP A 81 -17.80 -15.96 4.25
C ASP A 81 -16.41 -15.59 4.80
N LEU A 82 -15.69 -14.76 4.04
CA LEU A 82 -14.34 -14.37 4.41
C LEU A 82 -14.39 -13.46 5.64
N ASP A 83 -13.79 -13.90 6.76
CA ASP A 83 -13.75 -13.12 7.99
C ASP A 83 -12.75 -11.97 7.87
N TRP A 84 -13.26 -10.83 7.39
CA TRP A 84 -12.50 -9.60 7.22
C TRP A 84 -11.94 -9.03 8.52
N LYS A 85 -12.53 -9.37 9.67
CA LYS A 85 -12.04 -8.95 10.98
C LYS A 85 -10.79 -9.76 11.33
N TRP A 86 -10.86 -11.08 11.20
CA TRP A 86 -9.71 -11.96 11.40
C TRP A 86 -8.54 -11.60 10.47
N VAL A 87 -8.83 -11.33 9.18
CA VAL A 87 -7.80 -10.88 8.22
C VAL A 87 -7.16 -9.55 8.65
N ALA A 88 -7.95 -8.59 9.15
CA ALA A 88 -7.42 -7.33 9.64
C ALA A 88 -6.49 -7.54 10.85
N ASP A 89 -6.82 -8.49 11.73
CA ASP A 89 -6.08 -8.76 12.97
C ASP A 89 -4.74 -9.48 12.73
N GLN A 90 -4.48 -10.02 11.53
CA GLN A 90 -3.20 -10.67 11.19
C GLN A 90 -2.00 -9.71 11.17
N THR A 91 -2.23 -8.39 11.16
CA THR A 91 -1.17 -7.39 11.23
C THR A 91 -1.37 -6.49 12.44
N ARG A 92 -0.30 -6.13 13.14
CA ARG A 92 -0.40 -5.18 14.29
C ARG A 92 -0.51 -3.72 13.84
N ILE A 93 -0.13 -3.44 12.60
CA ILE A 93 -0.05 -2.07 12.09
C ILE A 93 -1.47 -1.60 11.73
N PRO A 94 -1.96 -0.48 12.29
CA PRO A 94 -3.32 0.02 12.06
C PRO A 94 -3.47 0.80 10.74
N ILE A 95 -2.42 0.83 9.93
CA ILE A 95 -2.37 1.53 8.65
C ILE A 95 -1.89 0.60 7.54
N ILE A 96 -2.39 0.86 6.34
CA ILE A 96 -2.02 0.12 5.13
C ILE A 96 -1.84 1.10 3.98
N SER A 97 -0.90 0.77 3.09
CA SER A 97 -0.70 1.50 1.85
C SER A 97 -0.57 0.49 0.72
N THR A 98 -1.29 0.72 -0.37
CA THR A 98 -1.18 -0.14 -1.54
C THR A 98 0.23 -0.05 -2.13
N SER A 99 0.66 -1.08 -2.86
CA SER A 99 2.02 -1.13 -3.42
C SER A 99 2.38 0.12 -4.26
N LYS A 100 1.39 0.68 -4.98
CA LYS A 100 1.58 1.87 -5.85
C LYS A 100 1.22 3.20 -5.21
N SER A 101 0.63 3.24 -4.01
CA SER A 101 0.26 4.49 -3.35
C SER A 101 1.40 5.02 -2.49
N LEU A 102 1.53 6.35 -2.44
CA LEU A 102 2.36 7.05 -1.45
C LEU A 102 1.56 7.43 -0.20
N ILE A 103 0.24 7.21 -0.20
CA ILE A 103 -0.66 7.59 0.89
C ILE A 103 -0.99 6.33 1.70
N PHE A 104 -1.00 6.46 3.03
CA PHE A 104 -1.49 5.41 3.93
C PHE A 104 -2.94 5.69 4.36
N ARG A 105 -3.71 4.62 4.58
CA ARG A 105 -5.10 4.66 5.06
C ARG A 105 -5.23 3.82 6.32
N ILE A 106 -6.25 4.11 7.12
CA ILE A 106 -6.57 3.34 8.31
C ILE A 106 -7.06 1.96 7.90
N LYS A 107 -6.43 0.92 8.46
CA LYS A 107 -6.84 -0.46 8.29
C LYS A 107 -8.14 -0.69 9.06
N SER A 108 -9.18 -1.10 8.35
CA SER A 108 -10.45 -1.54 8.94
C SER A 108 -11.03 -2.68 8.12
N ALA A 109 -11.80 -3.57 8.76
CA ALA A 109 -12.48 -4.67 8.06
C ALA A 109 -13.38 -4.15 6.93
N LYS A 110 -14.05 -3.00 7.14
CA LYS A 110 -14.85 -2.32 6.13
C LYS A 110 -14.00 -1.88 4.93
N PHE A 111 -12.87 -1.21 5.19
CA PHE A 111 -11.96 -0.80 4.12
C PHE A 111 -11.41 -2.00 3.35
N LEU A 112 -11.03 -3.08 4.04
CA LEU A 112 -10.52 -4.29 3.37
C LEU A 112 -11.58 -4.90 2.44
N LYS A 113 -12.83 -5.01 2.91
CA LYS A 113 -13.96 -5.51 2.11
C LYS A 113 -14.24 -4.64 0.88
N GLU A 114 -14.18 -3.32 1.02
CA GLU A 114 -14.38 -2.38 -0.09
C GLU A 114 -13.19 -2.35 -1.06
N HIS A 115 -11.97 -2.51 -0.54
CA HIS A 115 -10.74 -2.42 -1.32
C HIS A 115 -10.46 -3.70 -2.10
N PHE A 116 -10.70 -4.87 -1.50
CA PHE A 116 -10.49 -6.19 -2.08
C PHE A 116 -11.79 -6.75 -2.69
N THR A 117 -12.28 -6.06 -3.73
CA THR A 117 -13.42 -6.58 -4.50
C THR A 117 -13.03 -7.87 -5.24
N PRO A 118 -13.99 -8.73 -5.59
CA PRO A 118 -13.71 -9.97 -6.33
C PRO A 118 -12.91 -9.74 -7.62
N GLU A 119 -13.19 -8.65 -8.33
CA GLU A 119 -12.52 -8.30 -9.59
C GLU A 119 -11.05 -7.90 -9.33
N ARG A 120 -10.80 -7.15 -8.26
CA ARG A 120 -9.43 -6.79 -7.85
C ARG A 120 -8.64 -8.01 -7.38
N LEU A 121 -9.26 -8.88 -6.60
CA LEU A 121 -8.63 -10.13 -6.14
C LEU A 121 -8.29 -11.06 -7.31
N TYR A 122 -9.19 -11.20 -8.28
CA TYR A 122 -8.92 -11.96 -9.50
C TYR A 122 -7.71 -11.42 -10.26
N ASN A 123 -7.63 -10.10 -10.44
CA ASN A 123 -6.48 -9.47 -11.10
C ASN A 123 -5.18 -9.64 -10.30
N LEU A 124 -5.24 -9.56 -8.97
CA LEU A 124 -4.08 -9.81 -8.11
C LEU A 124 -3.57 -11.25 -8.25
N LEU A 125 -4.47 -12.24 -8.21
CA LEU A 125 -4.14 -13.65 -8.39
C LEU A 125 -3.53 -13.92 -9.77
N LYS A 126 -4.12 -13.34 -10.81
CA LYS A 126 -3.61 -13.48 -12.18
C LYS A 126 -2.23 -12.87 -12.35
N SER A 127 -1.98 -11.70 -11.74
CA SER A 127 -0.65 -11.07 -11.77
C SER A 127 0.40 -11.90 -11.03
N GLU A 128 0.03 -12.51 -9.90
CA GLU A 128 0.95 -13.31 -9.09
C GLU A 128 1.31 -14.63 -9.79
N LYS A 129 0.36 -15.25 -10.49
CA LYS A 129 0.63 -16.41 -11.34
C LYS A 129 1.56 -16.09 -12.50
N ALA A 130 1.35 -14.96 -13.17
CA ALA A 130 2.20 -14.52 -14.27
C ALA A 130 3.65 -14.22 -13.84
N GLU A 131 3.84 -13.81 -12.57
CA GLU A 131 5.15 -13.53 -11.99
C GLU A 131 5.86 -14.80 -11.48
N GLN A 132 5.12 -15.88 -11.22
CA GLN A 132 5.68 -17.20 -10.87
C GLN A 132 6.05 -18.06 -12.11
N GLU A 133 5.45 -17.76 -13.26
CA GLU A 133 5.71 -18.45 -14.54
C GLU A 133 6.79 -17.76 -15.41
N ALA A 134 7.31 -16.62 -14.97
CA ALA A 134 8.36 -15.83 -15.65
C ALA A 134 9.74 -16.02 -15.00
#